data_AF-A0A7X6UMW0-F1
#
_entry.id   AF-A0A7X6UMW0-F1
#
_cell.length_a   1.000
_cell.length_b   1.000
_cell.length_c   1.000
_cell.angle_alpha   90.00
_cell.angle_beta   90.00
_cell.angle_gamma   90.00
#
_symmetry.space_group_name_H-M   'P 1'
#
loop_
_entity.id
_entity.type
_entity.pdbx_description
1 polymer ?
#
loop_
_entity_poly.entity_id
_entity_poly.type
_entity_poly.pdbx_seq_one_letter_code
_entity_poly.pdbx_strand_id
1 'polypeptide(L)'
;MSQDAFSQWANRFRRDAVKDGMRLLRKHLQRIGLPDEPEKLIDGTIMYMSGCCAYLKIDGRAIGEFLAMQSYRPTLDADSHYSFTFNLFGLTFGRIITPLDMKCLDLADLHDHPWFDFKTCGYYDFRVARLDDKALSGDEIEDIEKEITYDIFFDYTEEDVDIWFDRDTIDGVLIVYVHDIFPEDQEP
;
A
#
# COMPACT_ATOMS: atom_id res chain seq x y z
N MET A 1 3.10 -17.04 -18.45
CA MET A 1 4.22 -17.06 -17.48
C MET A 1 3.94 -16.22 -16.23
N SER A 2 3.28 -15.05 -16.34
CA SER A 2 3.04 -14.17 -15.19
C SER A 2 2.04 -14.67 -14.13
N GLN A 3 0.98 -15.36 -14.55
CA GLN A 3 -0.05 -15.89 -13.64
C GLN A 3 0.48 -17.00 -12.71
N ASP A 4 1.45 -17.78 -13.19
CA ASP A 4 2.11 -18.83 -12.42
C ASP A 4 3.05 -18.23 -11.36
N ALA A 5 3.86 -17.22 -11.72
CA ALA A 5 4.74 -16.53 -10.77
C ALA A 5 3.98 -15.84 -9.62
N PHE A 6 2.88 -15.14 -9.94
CA PHE A 6 2.02 -14.51 -8.93
C PHE A 6 1.38 -15.54 -8.01
N SER A 7 0.82 -16.63 -8.57
CA SER A 7 0.19 -17.69 -7.77
C SER A 7 1.18 -18.37 -6.83
N GLN A 8 2.40 -18.65 -7.33
CA GLN A 8 3.47 -19.20 -6.51
C GLN A 8 3.89 -18.24 -5.39
N TRP A 9 4.01 -16.94 -5.70
CA TRP A 9 4.29 -15.91 -4.71
C TRP A 9 3.22 -15.86 -3.62
N ALA A 10 1.94 -15.76 -3.99
CA ALA A 10 0.83 -15.67 -3.05
C ALA A 10 0.76 -16.90 -2.12
N ASN A 11 0.99 -18.10 -2.68
CA ASN A 11 1.03 -19.33 -1.90
C ASN A 11 2.20 -19.36 -0.91
N ARG A 12 3.39 -18.87 -1.32
CA ARG A 12 4.53 -18.73 -0.39
C ARG A 12 4.22 -17.74 0.73
N PHE A 13 3.70 -16.57 0.38
CA PHE A 13 3.35 -15.52 1.34
C PHE A 13 2.36 -16.04 2.41
N ARG A 14 1.26 -16.68 1.98
CA ARG A 14 0.29 -17.32 2.89
C ARG A 14 0.92 -18.37 3.78
N ARG A 15 1.67 -19.30 3.19
CA ARG A 15 2.31 -20.40 3.92
C ARG A 15 3.26 -19.87 4.99
N ASP A 16 4.08 -18.88 4.65
CA ASP A 16 5.07 -18.33 5.56
C ASP A 16 4.38 -17.53 6.69
N ALA A 17 3.27 -16.85 6.38
CA ALA A 17 2.43 -16.21 7.39
C ALA A 17 1.81 -17.21 8.37
N VAL A 18 1.21 -18.29 7.87
CA VAL A 18 0.65 -19.36 8.71
C VAL A 18 1.73 -20.02 9.57
N LYS A 19 2.92 -20.25 9.01
CA LYS A 19 4.05 -20.86 9.72
C LYS A 19 4.51 -20.04 10.93
N ASP A 20 4.44 -18.70 10.85
CA ASP A 20 4.77 -17.80 11.97
C ASP A 20 3.56 -17.49 12.86
N GLY A 21 2.40 -18.12 12.63
CA GLY A 21 1.16 -17.78 13.34
C GLY A 21 0.73 -16.33 13.11
N MET A 22 1.12 -15.76 11.96
CA MET A 22 0.86 -14.38 11.53
C MET A 22 1.43 -13.30 12.46
N ARG A 23 2.31 -13.66 13.40
CA ARG A 23 2.80 -12.75 14.45
C ARG A 23 3.48 -11.50 13.90
N LEU A 24 4.25 -11.59 12.82
CA LEU A 24 4.84 -10.39 12.19
C LEU A 24 3.78 -9.42 11.65
N LEU A 25 2.67 -9.92 11.11
CA LEU A 25 1.59 -9.07 10.58
C LEU A 25 0.79 -8.45 11.71
N ARG A 26 0.54 -9.18 12.81
CA ARG A 26 -0.07 -8.62 14.02
C ARG A 26 0.77 -7.49 14.59
N LYS A 27 2.08 -7.71 14.72
CA LYS A 27 3.04 -6.67 15.17
C LYS A 27 3.00 -5.44 14.24
N HIS A 28 2.99 -5.67 12.93
CA HIS A 28 2.89 -4.61 11.93
C HIS A 28 1.61 -3.79 12.11
N LEU A 29 0.44 -4.44 12.12
CA LEU A 29 -0.87 -3.80 12.30
C LEU A 29 -0.92 -2.96 13.58
N GLN A 30 -0.47 -3.53 14.71
CA GLN A 30 -0.39 -2.82 15.98
C GLN A 30 0.49 -1.56 15.89
N ARG A 31 1.67 -1.67 15.27
CA ARG A 31 2.61 -0.56 15.12
C ARG A 31 2.00 0.59 14.32
N ILE A 32 1.28 0.28 13.25
CA ILE A 32 0.64 1.29 12.39
C ILE A 32 -0.80 1.62 12.82
N GLY A 33 -1.21 1.23 14.03
CA GLY A 33 -2.50 1.61 14.60
C GLY A 33 -3.72 1.03 13.88
N LEU A 34 -3.57 -0.11 13.19
CA LEU A 34 -4.67 -0.84 12.56
C LEU A 34 -5.21 -1.97 13.46
N PRO A 35 -6.47 -2.42 13.25
CA PRO A 35 -7.04 -3.56 13.97
C PRO A 35 -6.19 -4.84 13.85
N ASP A 36 -6.19 -5.66 14.91
CA ASP A 36 -5.47 -6.96 14.93
C ASP A 36 -6.20 -8.04 14.12
N GLU A 37 -6.30 -7.82 12.81
CA GLU A 37 -6.97 -8.66 11.82
C GLU A 37 -5.97 -9.09 10.73
N PRO A 38 -4.93 -9.87 11.06
CA PRO A 38 -3.86 -10.21 10.11
C PRO A 38 -4.36 -11.06 8.93
N GLU A 39 -5.48 -11.78 9.07
CA GLU A 39 -6.11 -12.51 7.97
C GLU A 39 -6.58 -11.54 6.88
N LYS A 40 -7.21 -10.41 7.25
CA LYS A 40 -7.56 -9.34 6.31
C LYS A 40 -6.31 -8.77 5.66
N LEU A 41 -5.24 -8.56 6.43
CA LEU A 41 -3.99 -8.06 5.86
C LEU A 41 -3.38 -9.03 4.83
N ILE A 42 -3.45 -10.34 5.04
CA ILE A 42 -2.96 -11.32 4.07
C ILE A 42 -3.77 -11.25 2.77
N ASP A 43 -5.10 -11.30 2.88
CA ASP A 43 -5.98 -11.36 1.72
C ASP A 43 -5.96 -10.04 0.94
N GLY A 44 -6.01 -8.90 1.63
CA GLY A 44 -5.87 -7.59 1.01
C GLY A 44 -4.48 -7.39 0.42
N THR A 45 -3.39 -7.85 1.05
CA THR A 45 -2.04 -7.78 0.44
C THR A 45 -2.02 -8.50 -0.90
N ILE A 46 -2.62 -9.68 -0.99
CA ILE A 46 -2.65 -10.46 -2.23
C ILE A 46 -3.54 -9.77 -3.28
N MET A 47 -4.66 -9.19 -2.85
CA MET A 47 -5.55 -8.40 -3.71
C MET A 47 -4.84 -7.18 -4.31
N TYR A 48 -4.27 -6.30 -3.47
CA TYR A 48 -3.52 -5.11 -3.89
C TYR A 48 -2.34 -5.48 -4.80
N MET A 49 -1.64 -6.57 -4.48
CA MET A 49 -0.57 -7.08 -5.32
C MET A 49 -1.02 -7.57 -6.69
N SER A 50 -2.24 -8.11 -6.79
CA SER A 50 -2.85 -8.43 -8.08
C SER A 50 -3.12 -7.16 -8.89
N GLY A 51 -3.64 -6.11 -8.27
CA GLY A 51 -3.86 -4.80 -8.88
C GLY A 51 -2.56 -4.20 -9.41
N CYS A 52 -1.53 -4.08 -8.57
CA CYS A 52 -0.22 -3.59 -8.98
C CYS A 52 0.40 -4.42 -10.11
N CYS A 53 0.27 -5.75 -10.05
CA CYS A 53 0.73 -6.63 -11.12
C CYS A 53 -0.06 -6.47 -12.43
N ALA A 54 -1.28 -5.95 -12.40
CA ALA A 54 -2.05 -5.62 -13.59
C ALA A 54 -1.52 -4.34 -14.24
N TYR A 55 -1.37 -3.26 -13.48
CA TYR A 55 -0.85 -1.97 -13.96
C TYR A 55 0.58 -2.08 -14.48
N LEU A 56 1.48 -2.73 -13.73
CA LEU A 56 2.84 -3.01 -14.21
C LEU A 56 2.87 -3.77 -15.56
N LYS A 57 1.89 -4.65 -15.83
CA LYS A 57 1.81 -5.32 -17.14
C LYS A 57 1.28 -4.42 -18.24
N ILE A 58 0.32 -3.55 -17.93
CA ILE A 58 -0.22 -2.56 -18.86
C ILE A 58 0.92 -1.65 -19.33
N ASP A 59 1.80 -1.26 -18.41
CA ASP A 59 2.99 -0.43 -18.68
C ASP A 59 4.16 -1.19 -19.35
N GLY A 60 4.02 -2.50 -19.58
CA GLY A 60 5.08 -3.34 -20.12
C GLY A 60 6.27 -3.56 -19.16
N ARG A 61 6.09 -3.33 -17.86
CA ARG A 61 7.12 -3.50 -16.82
C ARG A 61 7.20 -4.94 -16.31
N ALA A 62 8.38 -5.31 -15.85
CA ALA A 62 8.64 -6.65 -15.35
C ALA A 62 8.09 -6.84 -13.93
N ILE A 63 7.15 -7.78 -13.76
CA ILE A 63 6.55 -8.10 -12.45
C ILE A 63 7.46 -8.95 -11.53
N GLY A 64 8.49 -9.58 -12.09
CA GLY A 64 9.30 -10.58 -11.37
C GLY A 64 10.09 -9.99 -10.20
N GLU A 65 10.75 -8.86 -10.44
CA GLU A 65 11.52 -8.13 -9.42
C GLU A 65 10.59 -7.54 -8.36
N PHE A 66 9.46 -6.97 -8.77
CA PHE A 66 8.43 -6.48 -7.86
C PHE A 66 7.92 -7.58 -6.94
N LEU A 67 7.56 -8.76 -7.47
CA LEU A 67 7.12 -9.90 -6.66
C LEU A 67 8.22 -10.46 -5.75
N ALA A 68 9.49 -10.39 -6.16
CA ALA A 68 10.61 -10.86 -5.35
C ALA A 68 10.85 -9.96 -4.12
N MET A 69 10.60 -8.66 -4.25
CA MET A 69 10.65 -7.70 -3.14
C MET A 69 9.54 -7.96 -2.11
N GLN A 70 8.35 -8.36 -2.58
CA GLN A 70 7.22 -8.62 -1.72
C GLN A 70 7.40 -9.92 -0.95
N SER A 71 7.75 -9.83 0.33
CA SER A 71 7.90 -11.02 1.17
C SER A 71 7.15 -10.87 2.48
N TYR A 72 6.76 -12.02 3.03
CA TYR A 72 6.13 -12.06 4.36
C TYR A 72 7.05 -11.45 5.42
N ARG A 73 8.33 -11.84 5.36
CA ARG A 73 9.41 -11.34 6.20
C ARG A 73 10.46 -10.65 5.32
N PRO A 74 10.27 -9.35 5.02
CA PRO A 74 11.24 -8.60 4.26
C PRO A 74 12.56 -8.47 5.01
N THR A 75 13.63 -8.31 4.24
CA THR A 75 14.91 -7.88 4.80
C THR A 75 14.70 -6.49 5.40
N LEU A 76 15.10 -6.32 6.66
CA LEU A 76 14.94 -5.06 7.40
C LEU A 76 16.02 -4.05 7.01
N ASP A 77 16.32 -3.95 5.72
CA ASP A 77 17.28 -2.96 5.22
C ASP A 77 16.58 -1.61 5.11
N ALA A 78 16.90 -0.78 6.08
CA ALA A 78 16.12 0.39 6.42
C ALA A 78 16.30 1.57 5.48
N ASP A 79 17.39 1.54 4.72
CA ASP A 79 17.79 2.64 3.84
C ASP A 79 17.45 2.34 2.37
N SER A 80 16.60 1.33 2.15
CA SER A 80 16.28 0.84 0.81
C SER A 80 14.77 0.79 0.53
N HIS A 81 13.92 0.62 1.56
CA HIS A 81 12.49 0.35 1.35
C HIS A 81 11.58 0.89 2.46
N TYR A 82 10.34 1.17 2.06
CA TYR A 82 9.22 1.44 2.95
C TYR A 82 8.15 0.34 2.84
N SER A 83 7.26 0.30 3.82
CA SER A 83 5.98 -0.39 3.71
C SER A 83 4.85 0.62 3.56
N PHE A 84 4.02 0.41 2.54
CA PHE A 84 2.76 1.08 2.30
C PHE A 84 1.65 0.12 2.70
N THR A 85 0.84 0.50 3.69
CA THR A 85 -0.29 -0.33 4.14
C THR A 85 -1.60 0.38 3.88
N PHE A 86 -2.30 -0.07 2.86
CA PHE A 86 -3.59 0.44 2.40
C PHE A 86 -4.72 -0.07 3.28
N ASN A 87 -5.67 0.83 3.55
CA ASN A 87 -6.92 0.55 4.21
C ASN A 87 -8.08 0.76 3.21
N LEU A 88 -8.76 -0.34 2.85
CA LEU A 88 -9.96 -0.27 2.01
C LEU A 88 -11.19 -0.11 2.90
N PHE A 89 -11.41 1.07 3.46
CA PHE A 89 -12.59 1.40 4.28
C PHE A 89 -12.86 0.40 5.43
N GLY A 90 -11.81 -0.20 6.01
CA GLY A 90 -11.90 -1.24 7.05
C GLY A 90 -12.37 -2.62 6.56
N LEU A 91 -12.67 -2.77 5.26
CA LEU A 91 -13.10 -4.02 4.64
C LEU A 91 -11.92 -4.99 4.53
N THR A 92 -10.75 -4.49 4.13
CA THR A 92 -9.50 -5.24 4.07
C THR A 92 -8.29 -4.31 4.16
N PHE A 93 -7.10 -4.90 4.37
CA PHE A 93 -5.83 -4.16 4.44
C PHE A 93 -4.81 -4.79 3.49
N GLY A 94 -4.00 -3.97 2.82
CA GLY A 94 -2.96 -4.49 1.91
C GLY A 94 -1.61 -3.86 2.19
N ARG A 95 -0.57 -4.68 2.37
CA ARG A 95 0.80 -4.19 2.52
C ARG A 95 1.59 -4.39 1.23
N ILE A 96 2.14 -3.30 0.71
CA ILE A 96 3.09 -3.29 -0.39
C ILE A 96 4.43 -2.76 0.14
N ILE A 97 5.52 -3.42 -0.20
CA ILE A 97 6.87 -2.95 0.04
C ILE A 97 7.31 -2.17 -1.19
N THR A 98 7.83 -0.97 -0.99
CA THR A 98 8.26 -0.07 -2.06
C THR A 98 9.73 0.30 -1.85
N PRO A 99 10.51 0.50 -2.94
CA PRO A 99 11.79 1.15 -2.85
C PRO A 99 11.61 2.63 -2.48
N LEU A 100 12.69 3.30 -2.07
CA LEU A 100 12.63 4.73 -1.69
C LEU A 100 12.11 5.65 -2.80
N ASP A 101 12.34 5.31 -4.07
CA ASP A 101 11.84 6.09 -5.21
C ASP A 101 10.38 5.79 -5.57
N MET A 102 9.74 4.83 -4.88
CA MET A 102 8.32 4.47 -4.97
C MET A 102 7.78 4.05 -6.33
N LYS A 103 8.57 4.13 -7.40
CA LYS A 103 8.14 3.92 -8.79
C LYS A 103 7.51 2.57 -9.09
N CYS A 104 7.60 1.58 -8.21
CA CYS A 104 6.95 0.28 -8.43
C CYS A 104 5.46 0.28 -8.08
N LEU A 105 4.96 1.38 -7.54
CA LEU A 105 3.60 1.58 -7.08
C LEU A 105 3.02 2.78 -7.82
N ASP A 106 1.81 2.62 -8.34
CA ASP A 106 1.05 3.70 -8.96
C ASP A 106 -0.16 3.94 -8.05
N LEU A 107 -0.11 5.01 -7.27
CA LEU A 107 -1.11 5.38 -6.27
C LEU A 107 -2.35 5.96 -6.93
N ALA A 108 -2.19 6.66 -8.05
CA ALA A 108 -3.28 7.22 -8.84
C ALA A 108 -4.14 6.09 -9.44
N ASP A 109 -3.51 5.13 -10.13
CA ASP A 109 -4.20 3.96 -10.68
C ASP A 109 -4.89 3.14 -9.58
N LEU A 110 -4.24 2.99 -8.43
CA LEU A 110 -4.82 2.28 -7.29
C LEU A 110 -6.00 3.02 -6.65
N HIS A 111 -6.07 4.35 -6.75
CA HIS A 111 -7.16 5.18 -6.21
C HIS A 111 -8.46 5.00 -7.01
N ASP A 112 -8.40 4.75 -8.32
CA ASP A 112 -9.58 4.39 -9.13
C ASP A 112 -9.76 2.88 -9.34
N HIS A 113 -8.88 2.04 -8.77
CA HIS A 113 -8.93 0.61 -9.04
C HIS A 113 -10.24 -0.03 -8.53
N PRO A 114 -11.01 -0.72 -9.39
CA PRO A 114 -12.28 -1.32 -8.99
C PRO A 114 -12.08 -2.64 -8.24
N TRP A 115 -12.34 -2.64 -6.94
CA TRP A 115 -12.34 -3.84 -6.11
C TRP A 115 -13.71 -4.52 -6.15
N PHE A 116 -13.98 -5.27 -7.22
CA PHE A 116 -15.29 -5.86 -7.50
C PHE A 116 -15.89 -6.70 -6.34
N ASP A 117 -15.05 -7.43 -5.61
CA ASP A 117 -15.50 -8.24 -4.46
C ASP A 117 -16.07 -7.37 -3.32
N PHE A 118 -15.64 -6.12 -3.23
CA PHE A 118 -16.04 -5.15 -2.21
C PHE A 118 -17.00 -4.08 -2.74
N LYS A 119 -17.25 -4.02 -4.06
CA LYS A 119 -18.12 -3.03 -4.71
C LYS A 119 -17.72 -1.58 -4.39
N THR A 120 -16.42 -1.33 -4.33
CA THR A 120 -15.83 0.00 -4.10
C THR A 120 -14.61 0.15 -5.00
N CYS A 121 -14.19 1.40 -5.20
CA CYS A 121 -12.89 1.71 -5.81
C CYS A 121 -11.89 2.16 -4.75
N GLY A 122 -10.61 2.10 -5.10
CA GLY A 122 -9.59 2.90 -4.41
C GLY A 122 -9.06 2.37 -3.09
N TYR A 123 -8.74 3.30 -2.23
CA TYR A 123 -8.42 3.09 -0.82
C TYR A 123 -8.91 4.30 -0.05
N TYR A 124 -9.21 4.14 1.23
CA TYR A 124 -9.62 5.27 2.07
C TYR A 124 -8.40 6.05 2.56
N ASP A 125 -7.41 5.31 3.04
CA ASP A 125 -6.16 5.85 3.52
C ASP A 125 -5.06 4.80 3.34
N PHE A 126 -3.81 5.22 3.41
CA PHE A 126 -2.69 4.31 3.56
C PHE A 126 -1.63 4.84 4.54
N ARG A 127 -0.83 3.93 5.07
CA ARG A 127 0.21 4.21 6.06
C ARG A 127 1.58 3.87 5.52
N VAL A 128 2.51 4.80 5.63
CA VAL A 128 3.91 4.62 5.25
C VAL A 128 4.76 4.44 6.50
N ALA A 129 5.55 3.36 6.55
CA ALA A 129 6.42 3.05 7.67
C ALA A 129 7.70 2.36 7.22
N ARG A 130 8.83 2.67 7.89
CA ARG A 130 10.12 1.98 7.68
C ARG A 130 10.01 0.49 8.01
N LEU A 131 10.71 -0.36 7.25
CA LEU A 131 10.72 -1.80 7.50
C LEU A 131 11.48 -2.19 8.78
N ASP A 132 12.46 -1.40 9.22
CA ASP A 132 13.31 -1.69 10.38
C ASP A 132 12.71 -1.32 11.74
N ASP A 133 11.42 -1.00 11.77
CA ASP A 133 10.68 -0.56 12.95
C ASP A 133 11.12 0.78 13.56
N LYS A 134 12.01 1.55 12.91
CA LYS A 134 12.31 2.92 13.34
C LYS A 134 11.24 3.91 12.87
N ALA A 135 11.22 5.05 13.55
CA ALA A 135 10.42 6.20 13.13
C ALA A 135 10.96 6.79 11.84
N LEU A 136 10.05 7.24 10.96
CA LEU A 136 10.42 8.11 9.85
C LEU A 136 10.99 9.43 10.39
N SER A 137 12.08 9.89 9.80
CA SER A 137 12.61 11.23 10.03
C SER A 137 11.81 12.29 9.28
N GLY A 138 11.98 13.57 9.67
CA GLY A 138 11.32 14.69 8.99
C GLY A 138 11.66 14.78 7.51
N ASP A 139 12.95 14.62 7.17
CA ASP A 139 13.43 14.63 5.78
C ASP A 139 12.81 13.48 4.97
N GLU A 140 12.72 12.27 5.54
CA GLU A 140 12.04 11.15 4.88
C GLU A 140 10.56 11.45 4.64
N ILE A 141 9.87 12.04 5.61
CA ILE A 141 8.45 12.39 5.46
C ILE A 141 8.29 13.39 4.31
N GLU A 142 9.11 14.45 4.26
CA GLU A 142 9.03 15.45 3.20
C GLU A 142 9.26 14.85 1.80
N ASP A 143 10.25 13.96 1.67
CA ASP A 143 10.50 13.24 0.43
C ASP A 143 9.32 12.32 0.05
N ILE A 144 8.76 11.60 1.02
CA ILE A 144 7.61 10.71 0.81
C ILE A 144 6.37 11.49 0.35
N GLU A 145 6.05 12.59 1.03
CA GLU A 145 4.89 13.44 0.68
C GLU A 145 5.00 13.99 -0.73
N LYS A 146 6.21 14.39 -1.14
CA LYS A 146 6.47 14.90 -2.49
C LYS A 146 6.24 13.83 -3.55
N GLU A 147 6.77 12.62 -3.35
CA GLU A 147 6.58 11.53 -4.32
C GLU A 147 5.11 11.10 -4.40
N ILE A 148 4.40 11.02 -3.26
CA ILE A 148 2.96 10.75 -3.24
C ILE A 148 2.17 11.82 -3.98
N THR A 149 2.45 13.10 -3.70
CA THR A 149 1.77 14.22 -4.34
C THR A 149 2.02 14.22 -5.85
N TYR A 150 3.25 13.94 -6.28
CA TYR A 150 3.60 13.87 -7.70
C TYR A 150 2.88 12.73 -8.42
N ASP A 151 2.79 11.57 -7.78
CA ASP A 151 2.13 10.39 -8.36
C ASP A 151 0.60 10.60 -8.47
N ILE A 152 -0.06 11.04 -7.39
CA ILE A 152 -1.51 11.31 -7.42
C ILE A 152 -1.85 12.42 -8.42
N PHE A 153 -1.16 13.56 -8.38
CA PHE A 153 -1.46 14.67 -9.30
C PHE A 153 -0.90 14.47 -10.72
N PHE A 154 -0.38 13.29 -11.04
CA PHE A 154 -0.11 12.92 -12.41
C PHE A 154 -1.41 12.75 -13.20
N ASP A 155 -2.42 12.12 -12.58
CA ASP A 155 -3.73 11.84 -13.21
C ASP A 155 -4.88 12.70 -12.66
N TYR A 156 -4.72 13.23 -11.45
CA TYR A 156 -5.74 14.06 -10.79
C TYR A 156 -5.31 15.52 -10.67
N THR A 157 -6.28 16.41 -10.51
CA THR A 157 -6.04 17.80 -10.14
C THR A 157 -6.43 18.06 -8.68
N GLU A 158 -6.02 19.22 -8.15
CA GLU A 158 -6.49 19.70 -6.85
C GLU A 158 -8.01 19.98 -6.80
N GLU A 159 -8.69 19.98 -7.95
CA GLU A 159 -10.16 20.06 -8.03
C GLU A 159 -10.82 18.68 -7.97
N ASP A 160 -10.08 17.61 -8.27
CA ASP A 160 -10.59 16.24 -8.29
C ASP A 160 -10.38 15.52 -6.95
N VAL A 161 -9.21 15.73 -6.32
CA VAL A 161 -8.84 15.05 -5.07
C VAL A 161 -8.14 15.99 -4.07
N ASP A 162 -8.41 15.77 -2.79
CA ASP A 162 -7.69 16.37 -1.67
C ASP A 162 -6.76 15.32 -1.04
N ILE A 163 -5.53 15.72 -0.73
CA ILE A 163 -4.53 14.87 -0.07
C ILE A 163 -4.21 15.45 1.30
N TRP A 164 -4.50 14.67 2.35
CA TRP A 164 -4.18 15.05 3.72
C TRP A 164 -3.13 14.13 4.33
N PHE A 165 -2.04 14.74 4.81
CA PHE A 165 -0.93 14.07 5.49
C PHE A 165 -1.05 14.25 7.00
N ASP A 166 -1.16 13.13 7.71
CA ASP A 166 -1.13 13.09 9.16
C ASP A 166 0.20 12.48 9.63
N ARG A 167 1.05 13.35 10.17
CA ARG A 167 2.40 13.03 10.67
C ARG A 167 2.42 12.70 12.16
N ASP A 168 1.31 12.92 12.87
CA ASP A 168 1.32 13.09 14.33
C ASP A 168 0.50 12.02 15.07
N THR A 169 -0.50 11.40 14.43
CA THR A 169 -1.38 10.43 15.10
C THR A 169 -0.62 9.17 15.55
N ILE A 170 0.40 8.75 14.80
CA ILE A 170 1.22 7.58 15.13
C ILE A 170 2.69 7.94 14.97
N ASP A 171 3.43 7.91 16.08
CA ASP A 171 4.85 8.24 16.10
C ASP A 171 5.64 7.43 15.07
N GLY A 172 6.29 8.14 14.15
CA GLY A 172 7.14 7.54 13.13
C GLY A 172 6.43 6.84 11.97
N VAL A 173 5.12 7.04 11.81
CA VAL A 173 4.30 6.53 10.71
C VAL A 173 3.57 7.69 10.05
N LEU A 174 3.69 7.82 8.74
CA LEU A 174 2.92 8.80 7.98
C LEU A 174 1.59 8.17 7.56
N ILE A 175 0.47 8.80 7.90
CA ILE A 175 -0.86 8.40 7.41
C ILE A 175 -1.24 9.37 6.30
N VAL A 176 -1.76 8.84 5.20
CA VAL A 176 -2.13 9.61 4.01
C VAL A 176 -3.57 9.29 3.65
N TYR A 177 -4.36 10.35 3.55
CA TYR A 177 -5.75 10.31 3.12
C TYR A 177 -5.84 10.92 1.74
N VAL A 178 -6.56 10.25 0.84
CA VAL A 178 -6.86 10.75 -0.51
C VAL A 178 -8.37 10.72 -0.65
N HIS A 179 -8.99 11.88 -0.83
CA HIS A 179 -10.44 12.01 -0.88
C HIS A 179 -10.88 12.65 -2.19
N ASP A 180 -11.88 12.05 -2.83
CA ASP A 180 -12.52 12.67 -3.99
C ASP A 180 -13.26 13.94 -3.56
N ILE A 181 -13.09 15.01 -4.34
CA ILE A 181 -13.81 16.26 -4.18
C ILE A 181 -15.04 16.19 -5.08
N PHE A 182 -16.22 16.12 -4.45
CA PHE A 182 -17.48 16.20 -5.18
C PHE A 182 -17.92 17.67 -5.28
N PRO A 183 -18.18 18.21 -6.48
CA PRO A 183 -18.73 19.55 -6.61
C PRO A 183 -20.12 19.61 -5.92
N GLU A 184 -20.38 20.70 -5.20
CA GLU A 184 -21.58 20.90 -4.35
C GLU A 184 -22.93 20.72 -5.09
N ASP A 185 -22.94 20.65 -6.42
CA ASP A 185 -24.14 20.52 -7.25
C ASP A 185 -24.55 19.06 -7.60
N GLN A 186 -23.90 18.05 -7.01
CA GLN A 186 -24.31 16.65 -7.12
C GLN A 186 -24.65 16.05 -5.75
N GLU A 187 -25.83 16.40 -5.21
CA GLU A 187 -26.49 15.52 -4.24
C GLU A 187 -27.04 14.27 -4.99
N PRO A 188 -27.03 13.09 -4.36
CA PRO A 188 -27.44 11.81 -4.96
C PRO A 188 -28.93 11.73 -5.34
#